data_AF-A0A6A6H6I1-F1
#
_entry.id   AF-A0A6A6H6I1-F1
#
_cell.length_a   1.000
_cell.length_b   1.000
_cell.length_c   1.000
_cell.angle_alpha   90.00
_cell.angle_beta   90.00
_cell.angle_gamma   90.00
#
_symmetry.space_group_name_H-M   'P 1'
#
loop_
_entity.id
_entity.type
_entity.pdbx_description
1 polymer ?
#
loop_
_entity_poly.entity_id
_entity_poly.type
_entity_poly.pdbx_seq_one_letter_code
_entity_poly.pdbx_strand_id
1 'polypeptide(L)'
;MLRQSPRSVSRQRVLTEFASIKHASPKGIYVSLTPEVSLWSGVFFVQTGPYAPAILRFQISFPPNYPEAPPGLTFLTDIFHPLVTPLTTYTYTTGSSEADTVSASDEHRLPPGGFSLRHGFPKWYHEPPGMEASEASSASTHPTSSSASADVVTAPIVTQTRLSQLQATVPIPEVLEYLRAAFSDESVLDSLPLNAAGNPGAWHAWKTYRSTSFPPMKALGDDRSLRTGTMQPSSRSSRQSEPGSEARVRRPGEWNWDGVWEERVRKGIQSSLSDPVLYGHTGVGDDIVSLRRLI
;
A
#
# COMPACT_ATOMS: atom_id res chain seq x y z
N MET A 1 32.14 19.17 24.95
CA MET A 1 30.82 18.55 24.65
C MET A 1 30.94 17.81 23.33
N LEU A 2 30.95 16.47 23.33
CA LEU A 2 31.01 15.66 22.12
C LEU A 2 29.65 15.67 21.43
N ARG A 3 29.53 16.42 20.32
CA ARG A 3 28.34 16.43 19.48
C ARG A 3 28.23 15.04 18.84
N GLN A 4 27.23 14.25 19.24
CA GLN A 4 26.98 12.95 18.62
C GLN A 4 26.65 13.17 17.13
N SER A 5 27.22 12.33 16.26
CA SER A 5 26.96 12.40 14.82
C SER A 5 25.50 11.97 14.55
N PRO A 6 24.78 12.59 13.59
CA PRO A 6 23.40 12.20 13.25
C PRO A 6 23.24 10.69 12.99
N ARG A 7 24.27 10.06 12.39
CA ARG A 7 24.32 8.61 12.14
C ARG A 7 24.33 7.77 13.43
N SER A 8 24.96 8.25 14.50
CA SER A 8 25.02 7.53 15.78
C SER A 8 23.68 7.55 16.52
N VAL A 9 22.95 8.66 16.44
CA VAL A 9 21.63 8.83 17.07
C VAL A 9 20.58 7.99 16.35
N SER A 10 20.54 8.04 15.02
CA SER A 10 19.64 7.21 14.20
C SER A 10 19.89 5.71 14.46
N ARG A 11 21.16 5.28 14.49
CA ARG A 11 21.52 3.90 14.81
C ARG A 11 21.04 3.45 16.20
N GLN A 12 21.26 4.27 17.23
CA GLN A 12 20.77 3.95 18.58
C GLN A 12 19.25 3.86 18.62
N ARG A 13 18.55 4.74 17.90
CA ARG A 13 17.09 4.69 17.78
C ARG A 13 16.62 3.39 17.15
N VAL A 14 17.19 3.00 16.01
CA VAL A 14 16.86 1.74 15.32
C VAL A 14 17.06 0.54 16.25
N LEU A 15 18.18 0.45 16.97
CA LEU A 15 18.41 -0.64 17.92
C LEU A 15 17.39 -0.66 19.07
N THR A 16 16.91 0.51 19.51
CA THR A 16 15.87 0.61 20.54
C THR A 16 14.52 0.12 20.00
N GLU A 17 14.17 0.46 18.76
CA GLU A 17 12.99 -0.08 18.08
C GLU A 17 13.08 -1.61 17.91
N PHE A 18 14.27 -2.14 17.62
CA PHE A 18 14.42 -3.60 17.51
C PHE A 18 14.17 -4.30 18.86
N ALA A 19 14.59 -3.69 19.96
CA ALA A 19 14.33 -4.21 21.29
C ALA A 19 12.82 -4.21 21.62
N SER A 20 12.06 -3.21 21.16
CA SER A 20 10.61 -3.13 21.41
C SER A 20 9.83 -4.23 20.67
N ILE A 21 10.28 -4.65 19.48
CA ILE A 21 9.68 -5.76 18.73
C ILE A 21 9.64 -7.06 19.54
N LYS A 22 10.66 -7.33 20.37
CA LYS A 22 10.69 -8.55 21.21
C LYS A 22 9.47 -8.68 22.12
N HIS A 23 8.83 -7.57 22.47
CA HIS A 23 7.69 -7.53 23.37
C HIS A 23 6.38 -7.13 22.67
N ALA A 24 6.45 -6.52 21.49
CA ALA A 24 5.31 -5.97 20.77
C ALA A 24 5.18 -6.45 19.32
N SER A 25 5.84 -7.55 18.93
CA SER A 25 5.71 -8.10 17.57
C SER A 25 4.29 -8.61 17.32
N PRO A 26 3.63 -8.19 16.24
CA PRO A 26 2.35 -8.75 15.84
C PRO A 26 2.43 -10.25 15.56
N LYS A 27 1.31 -10.95 15.76
CA LYS A 27 1.21 -12.39 15.49
C LYS A 27 1.52 -12.69 14.02
N GLY A 28 2.31 -13.73 13.80
CA GLY A 28 2.70 -14.19 12.46
C GLY A 28 3.86 -13.39 11.84
N ILE A 29 4.32 -12.31 12.46
CA ILE A 29 5.45 -11.52 11.97
C ILE A 29 6.71 -11.82 12.79
N TYR A 30 7.79 -12.15 12.09
CA TYR A 30 9.10 -12.40 12.66
C TYR A 30 10.12 -11.50 11.97
N VAL A 31 10.98 -10.83 12.76
CA VAL A 31 11.97 -9.88 12.27
C VAL A 31 13.34 -10.19 12.88
N SER A 32 14.39 -10.10 12.06
CA SER A 32 15.78 -10.25 12.47
C SER A 32 16.63 -9.09 11.94
N LEU A 33 17.70 -8.78 12.68
CA LEU A 33 18.72 -7.84 12.24
C LEU A 33 19.57 -8.50 11.15
N THR A 34 19.91 -7.73 10.11
CA THR A 34 21.00 -8.09 9.20
C THR A 34 22.33 -7.57 9.76
N PRO A 35 23.49 -7.93 9.17
CA PRO A 35 24.77 -7.32 9.54
C PRO A 35 24.76 -5.78 9.42
N GLU A 36 23.92 -5.25 8.53
CA GLU A 36 23.63 -3.83 8.43
C GLU A 36 22.45 -3.46 9.35
N VAL A 37 22.71 -2.67 10.40
CA VAL A 37 21.68 -2.29 11.39
C VAL A 37 20.52 -1.50 10.76
N SER A 38 20.78 -0.74 9.69
CA SER A 38 19.78 0.00 8.90
C SER A 38 18.91 -0.89 8.01
N LEU A 39 19.13 -2.20 7.98
CA LEU A 39 18.35 -3.14 7.19
C LEU A 39 17.93 -4.34 8.05
N TRP A 40 16.62 -4.55 8.16
CA TRP A 40 16.06 -5.71 8.86
C TRP A 40 15.41 -6.65 7.86
N SER A 41 15.47 -7.94 8.14
CA SER A 41 14.80 -8.98 7.36
C SER A 41 13.60 -9.49 8.16
N GLY A 42 12.49 -9.75 7.47
CA GLY A 42 11.29 -10.25 8.10
C GLY A 42 10.56 -11.30 7.27
N VAL A 43 9.78 -12.12 7.97
CA VAL A 43 8.84 -13.09 7.39
C VAL A 43 7.49 -12.91 8.06
N PHE A 44 6.44 -12.83 7.25
CA PHE A 44 5.07 -12.70 7.69
C PHE A 44 4.26 -13.92 7.23
N PHE A 45 3.78 -14.69 8.20
CA PHE A 45 2.84 -15.78 8.02
C PHE A 45 1.42 -15.22 8.19
N VAL A 46 0.69 -15.05 7.08
CA VAL A 46 -0.68 -14.55 7.12
C VAL A 46 -1.60 -15.66 7.62
N GLN A 47 -2.16 -15.48 8.81
CA GLN A 47 -2.97 -16.52 9.47
C GLN A 47 -4.47 -16.39 9.22
N THR A 48 -4.95 -15.16 8.94
CA THR A 48 -6.37 -14.85 8.80
C THR A 48 -6.59 -13.83 7.67
N GLY A 49 -7.82 -13.76 7.17
CA GLY A 49 -8.23 -12.79 6.16
C GLY A 49 -7.94 -13.25 4.72
N PRO A 50 -8.10 -12.34 3.75
CA PRO A 50 -8.18 -12.70 2.33
C PRO A 50 -6.84 -13.18 1.74
N TYR A 51 -5.72 -12.91 2.42
CA TYR A 51 -4.40 -13.36 2.00
C TYR A 51 -3.91 -14.62 2.72
N ALA A 52 -4.67 -15.19 3.66
CA ALA A 52 -4.27 -16.44 4.32
C ALA A 52 -4.34 -17.64 3.35
N PRO A 53 -3.38 -18.60 3.39
CA PRO A 53 -2.25 -18.72 4.31
C PRO A 53 -0.89 -18.27 3.71
N ALA A 54 -0.80 -17.09 3.09
CA ALA A 54 0.45 -16.64 2.45
C ALA A 54 1.66 -16.58 3.40
N ILE A 55 2.86 -16.85 2.85
CA ILE A 55 4.15 -16.69 3.52
C ILE A 55 4.94 -15.60 2.80
N LEU A 56 5.03 -14.42 3.40
CA LEU A 56 5.57 -13.24 2.74
C LEU A 56 6.90 -12.81 3.35
N ARG A 57 7.96 -12.80 2.54
CA ARG A 57 9.27 -12.28 2.92
C ARG A 57 9.32 -10.79 2.64
N PHE A 58 9.91 -10.03 3.55
CA PHE A 58 10.08 -8.60 3.39
C PHE A 58 11.36 -8.11 4.06
N GLN A 59 11.74 -6.87 3.74
CA GLN A 59 12.81 -6.14 4.39
C GLN A 59 12.32 -4.78 4.86
N ILE A 60 12.93 -4.27 5.93
CA ILE A 60 12.72 -2.91 6.43
C ILE A 60 14.04 -2.16 6.31
N SER A 61 14.07 -1.09 5.53
CA SER A 61 15.21 -0.18 5.42
C SER A 61 14.96 1.12 6.20
N PHE A 62 15.96 1.57 6.94
CA PHE A 62 15.89 2.78 7.75
C PHE A 62 16.73 3.88 7.11
N PRO A 63 16.12 5.02 6.72
CA PRO A 63 16.88 6.13 6.17
C PRO A 63 17.73 6.82 7.25
N PRO A 64 18.82 7.54 6.89
CA PRO A 64 19.70 8.20 7.86
C PRO A 64 19.00 9.22 8.77
N ASN A 65 17.89 9.80 8.33
CA ASN A 65 17.07 10.76 9.07
C ASN A 65 15.85 10.12 9.78
N TYR A 66 15.78 8.79 9.89
CA TYR A 66 14.78 8.14 10.74
C TYR A 66 14.91 8.64 12.20
N PRO A 67 13.81 8.98 12.89
CA PRO A 67 12.39 8.72 12.57
C PRO A 67 11.63 9.84 11.83
N GLU A 68 12.31 10.89 11.37
CA GLU A 68 11.68 12.00 10.63
C GLU A 68 11.19 11.53 9.26
N ALA A 69 11.98 10.72 8.56
CA ALA A 69 11.54 10.02 7.35
C ALA A 69 11.00 8.61 7.67
N PRO A 70 10.00 8.13 6.90
CA PRO A 70 9.44 6.80 7.07
C PRO A 70 10.48 5.70 6.79
N PRO A 71 10.38 4.55 7.49
CA PRO A 71 11.11 3.36 7.07
C PRO A 71 10.55 2.85 5.73
N GLY A 72 11.40 2.29 4.87
CA GLY A 72 10.98 1.59 3.67
C GLY A 72 10.63 0.14 4.00
N LEU A 73 9.48 -0.36 3.56
CA LEU A 73 9.13 -1.77 3.66
C LEU A 73 9.03 -2.35 2.25
N THR A 74 9.82 -3.38 1.96
CA THR A 74 9.90 -3.98 0.62
C THR A 74 9.67 -5.49 0.72
N PHE A 75 8.62 -5.97 0.08
CA PHE A 75 8.37 -7.40 -0.09
C PHE A 75 9.36 -8.00 -1.09
N LEU A 76 9.84 -9.20 -0.76
CA LEU A 76 10.65 -10.04 -1.63
C LEU A 76 9.83 -11.18 -2.25
N THR A 77 8.65 -11.46 -1.70
CA THR A 77 7.67 -12.41 -2.24
C THR A 77 6.67 -11.67 -3.11
N ASP A 78 6.39 -12.19 -4.32
CA ASP A 78 5.40 -11.58 -5.22
C ASP A 78 3.99 -11.83 -4.69
N ILE A 79 3.23 -10.75 -4.52
CA ILE A 79 1.86 -10.82 -4.03
C ILE A 79 1.02 -9.69 -4.65
N PHE A 80 -0.19 -10.04 -5.11
CA PHE A 80 -1.09 -9.07 -5.72
C PHE A 80 -1.87 -8.32 -4.64
N HIS A 81 -1.39 -7.15 -4.23
CA HIS A 81 -1.94 -6.41 -3.09
C HIS A 81 -2.04 -4.90 -3.38
N PRO A 82 -3.15 -4.20 -3.02
CA PRO A 82 -3.34 -2.77 -3.30
C PRO A 82 -2.21 -1.86 -2.80
N LEU A 83 -1.63 -2.16 -1.64
CA LEU A 83 -0.52 -1.41 -1.04
C LEU A 83 0.88 -1.87 -1.49
N VAL A 84 1.03 -2.93 -2.30
CA VAL A 84 2.35 -3.47 -2.67
C VAL A 84 2.60 -3.22 -4.15
N THR A 85 3.68 -2.51 -4.48
CA THR A 85 4.14 -2.37 -5.86
C THR A 85 4.54 -3.74 -6.41
N PRO A 86 4.10 -4.13 -7.61
CA PRO A 86 4.49 -5.40 -8.22
C PRO A 86 6.01 -5.60 -8.26
N LEU A 87 6.49 -6.82 -7.96
CA LEU A 87 7.91 -7.16 -8.07
C LEU A 87 8.39 -7.19 -9.53
N THR A 88 7.50 -7.58 -10.43
CA THR A 88 7.76 -7.53 -11.86
C THR A 88 7.24 -6.21 -12.40
N THR A 89 8.13 -5.43 -13.01
CA THR A 89 7.72 -4.26 -13.79
C THR A 89 6.82 -4.76 -14.91
N TYR A 90 5.53 -4.45 -14.84
CA TYR A 90 4.67 -4.55 -16.01
C TYR A 90 5.20 -3.55 -17.04
N THR A 91 5.85 -4.04 -18.09
CA THR A 91 6.01 -3.30 -19.34
C THR A 91 4.63 -3.17 -19.96
N TYR A 92 3.88 -2.14 -19.55
CA TYR A 92 2.76 -1.67 -20.35
C TYR A 92 3.33 -1.09 -21.63
N THR A 93 3.38 -1.88 -22.70
CA THR A 93 3.42 -1.32 -24.05
C THR A 93 2.03 -0.73 -24.31
N THR A 94 1.86 0.57 -24.06
CA THR A 94 0.76 1.31 -24.67
C THR A 94 0.98 1.25 -26.17
N GLY A 95 0.26 0.36 -26.85
CA GLY A 95 0.18 0.34 -28.30
C GLY A 95 -0.54 1.60 -28.78
N SER A 96 0.20 2.68 -28.96
CA SER A 96 -0.21 3.82 -29.76
C SER A 96 1.04 4.56 -30.24
N SER A 97 1.17 4.54 -31.57
CA SER A 97 2.14 5.22 -32.42
C SER A 97 2.56 6.61 -31.95
N GLU A 98 3.88 6.82 -32.01
CA GLU A 98 4.62 8.08 -32.13
C GLU A 98 4.51 9.13 -31.00
N ALA A 99 5.68 9.37 -30.41
CA ALA A 99 6.11 10.62 -29.79
C ALA A 99 5.31 11.14 -28.60
N ASP A 100 5.47 10.48 -27.44
CA ASP A 100 5.75 11.20 -26.20
C ASP A 100 6.41 10.26 -25.20
N THR A 101 7.56 10.68 -24.67
CA THR A 101 8.29 9.90 -23.68
C THR A 101 7.43 9.80 -22.41
N VAL A 102 7.12 8.58 -21.96
CA VAL A 102 6.44 8.36 -20.67
C VAL A 102 7.40 8.70 -19.54
N SER A 103 7.53 9.99 -19.26
CA SER A 103 8.19 10.58 -18.11
C SER A 103 7.31 11.74 -17.66
N ALA A 104 6.44 11.49 -16.69
CA ALA A 104 5.70 12.55 -16.02
C ALA A 104 5.32 12.09 -14.60
N SER A 105 6.24 12.33 -13.66
CA SER A 105 5.93 12.66 -12.25
C SER A 105 5.24 11.61 -11.38
N ASP A 106 5.67 10.34 -11.37
CA ASP A 106 5.44 9.50 -10.19
C ASP A 106 6.54 9.80 -9.14
N GLU A 107 6.54 11.03 -8.63
CA GLU A 107 7.50 11.57 -7.63
C GLU A 107 7.55 10.69 -6.37
N HIS A 108 6.53 9.85 -6.18
CA HIS A 108 6.39 8.98 -5.03
C HIS A 108 6.33 7.49 -5.41
N ARG A 109 6.83 7.10 -6.58
CA ARG A 109 6.83 5.68 -6.98
C ARG A 109 7.65 4.85 -6.01
N LEU A 110 7.01 3.89 -5.36
CA LEU A 110 7.73 2.94 -4.51
C LEU A 110 8.54 1.98 -5.39
N PRO A 111 9.70 1.48 -4.91
CA PRO A 111 10.45 0.46 -5.62
C PRO A 111 9.61 -0.82 -5.83
N PRO A 112 9.99 -1.72 -6.74
CA PRO A 112 9.35 -3.04 -6.84
C PRO A 112 9.28 -3.74 -5.48
N GLY A 113 8.12 -4.28 -5.12
CA GLY A 113 7.85 -4.88 -3.81
C GLY A 113 7.59 -3.87 -2.69
N GLY A 114 7.77 -2.57 -2.93
CA GLY A 114 7.55 -1.52 -1.94
C GLY A 114 6.12 -1.50 -1.42
N PHE A 115 5.97 -1.46 -0.10
CA PHE A 115 4.70 -1.37 0.61
C PHE A 115 4.40 0.08 0.99
N SER A 116 3.22 0.55 0.62
CA SER A 116 2.78 1.93 0.86
C SER A 116 2.32 2.14 2.29
N LEU A 117 2.98 3.07 2.98
CA LEU A 117 2.64 3.51 4.33
C LEU A 117 1.72 4.75 4.36
N ARG A 118 1.33 5.29 3.19
CA ARG A 118 0.60 6.56 3.10
C ARG A 118 -0.76 6.54 3.79
N HIS A 119 -1.48 5.42 3.70
CA HIS A 119 -2.79 5.28 4.32
C HIS A 119 -2.71 5.12 5.85
N GLY A 120 -1.81 4.26 6.35
CA GLY A 120 -1.66 4.03 7.78
C GLY A 120 -0.95 5.15 8.53
N PHE A 121 -0.04 5.87 7.85
CA PHE A 121 0.85 6.84 8.47
C PHE A 121 0.95 8.14 7.64
N PRO A 122 -0.16 8.86 7.45
CA PRO A 122 -0.20 10.04 6.60
C PRO A 122 0.75 11.16 7.08
N LYS A 123 1.06 11.21 8.39
CA LYS A 123 1.96 12.22 8.97
C LYS A 123 3.39 12.21 8.43
N TRP A 124 3.86 11.11 7.85
CA TRP A 124 5.18 11.07 7.17
C TRP A 124 5.15 11.70 5.78
N TYR A 125 3.97 11.87 5.19
CA TYR A 125 3.78 12.31 3.80
C TYR A 125 3.03 13.64 3.70
N HIS A 126 2.59 14.20 4.82
CA HIS A 126 2.06 15.56 4.85
C HIS A 126 3.22 16.56 4.85
N GLU A 127 3.28 17.36 3.79
CA GLU A 127 4.11 18.55 3.77
C GLU A 127 3.57 19.56 4.79
N PRO A 128 4.42 20.18 5.63
CA PRO A 128 3.95 21.18 6.57
C PRO A 128 3.30 22.33 5.80
N PRO A 129 2.11 22.82 6.21
CA PRO A 129 1.46 23.94 5.53
C PRO A 129 2.34 25.18 5.72
N GLY A 130 3.01 25.61 4.65
CA GLY A 130 3.90 26.79 4.66
C GLY A 130 5.12 26.74 3.73
N MET A 131 5.42 25.61 3.08
CA MET A 131 6.42 25.55 2.00
C MET A 131 5.70 25.61 0.64
N GLU A 132 5.09 26.75 0.32
CA GLU A 132 4.72 27.02 -1.07
C GLU A 132 5.99 27.02 -1.91
N ALA A 133 6.02 26.13 -2.91
CA ALA A 133 7.05 26.06 -3.92
C ALA A 133 7.28 27.47 -4.48
N SER A 134 8.48 28.01 -4.24
CA SER A 134 8.93 29.24 -4.87
C SER A 134 9.15 28.93 -6.36
N GLU A 135 8.08 29.06 -7.15
CA GLU A 135 8.18 29.08 -8.60
C GLU A 135 9.15 30.19 -9.00
N ALA A 136 10.29 29.79 -9.56
CA ALA A 136 11.25 30.69 -10.18
C ALA A 136 10.62 31.24 -11.48
N SER A 137 9.89 32.35 -11.35
CA SER A 137 9.53 33.23 -12.46
C SER A 137 10.33 34.52 -12.38
N SER A 138 11.30 34.63 -13.28
CA SER A 138 12.08 35.83 -13.57
C SER A 138 11.21 36.92 -14.18
N ALA A 139 11.03 38.06 -13.51
CA ALA A 139 10.82 39.37 -14.14
C ALA A 139 10.87 40.53 -13.12
N SER A 140 11.38 41.66 -13.59
CA SER A 140 11.95 42.78 -12.87
C SER A 140 10.96 43.91 -12.49
N THR A 141 11.36 44.70 -11.48
CA THR A 141 11.09 46.15 -11.25
C THR A 141 9.71 46.61 -10.73
N HIS A 142 9.64 47.10 -9.48
CA HIS A 142 9.68 48.53 -9.09
C HIS A 142 9.45 48.71 -7.56
N PRO A 143 10.09 49.70 -6.90
CA PRO A 143 9.85 50.01 -5.49
C PRO A 143 8.84 51.14 -5.32
N THR A 144 8.00 51.09 -4.28
CA THR A 144 7.52 52.30 -3.60
C THR A 144 7.07 51.98 -2.17
N SER A 145 7.46 52.90 -1.29
CA SER A 145 7.30 52.90 0.16
C SER A 145 5.87 53.20 0.63
N SER A 146 5.43 52.56 1.72
CA SER A 146 4.74 53.26 2.82
C SER A 146 4.68 52.42 4.10
N SER A 147 4.83 53.14 5.19
CA SER A 147 4.87 52.79 6.61
C SER A 147 3.52 52.39 7.21
N ALA A 148 3.52 51.50 8.23
CA ALA A 148 2.99 51.79 9.58
C ALA A 148 3.13 50.59 10.54
N SER A 149 3.40 50.92 11.79
CA SER A 149 3.66 50.12 12.98
C SER A 149 2.43 49.39 13.54
N ALA A 150 2.62 48.29 14.28
CA ALA A 150 2.41 48.22 15.74
C ALA A 150 2.34 46.76 16.27
N ASP A 151 2.94 46.58 17.44
CA ASP A 151 3.04 45.38 18.27
C ASP A 151 1.71 44.70 18.63
N VAL A 152 1.71 43.36 18.78
CA VAL A 152 1.13 42.70 19.97
C VAL A 152 1.90 41.41 20.27
N VAL A 153 2.53 41.40 21.44
CA VAL A 153 3.18 40.25 22.08
C VAL A 153 2.11 39.38 22.73
N THR A 154 1.82 38.19 22.21
CA THR A 154 1.11 37.15 22.98
C THR A 154 1.44 35.73 22.50
N ALA A 155 2.39 35.08 23.17
CA ALA A 155 2.47 33.62 23.32
C ALA A 155 3.28 33.36 24.61
N PRO A 156 2.97 32.35 25.46
CA PRO A 156 2.75 30.98 24.99
C PRO A 156 1.78 30.11 25.84
N ILE A 157 0.69 29.66 25.25
CA ILE A 157 -0.01 28.41 25.68
C ILE A 157 -0.07 27.41 24.51
N VAL A 158 -0.07 27.89 23.26
CA VAL A 158 -0.08 27.08 22.04
C VAL A 158 1.24 26.30 21.82
N THR A 159 2.35 26.76 22.41
CA THR A 159 3.68 26.20 22.16
C THR A 159 3.86 24.81 22.76
N GLN A 160 3.20 24.49 23.88
CA GLN A 160 3.35 23.20 24.57
C GLN A 160 2.65 22.06 23.81
N THR A 161 1.45 22.32 23.30
CA THR A 161 0.71 21.34 22.47
C THR A 161 1.44 21.07 21.15
N ARG A 162 1.98 22.12 20.50
CA ARG A 162 2.71 21.98 19.22
C ARG A 162 4.03 21.21 19.39
N LEU A 163 4.76 21.41 20.49
CA LEU A 163 5.99 20.67 20.78
C LEU A 163 5.74 19.18 21.06
N SER A 164 4.62 18.84 21.72
CA SER A 164 4.25 17.44 21.95
C SER A 164 3.79 16.71 20.66
N GLN A 165 3.12 17.42 19.75
CA GLN A 165 2.74 16.88 18.44
C GLN A 165 3.94 16.69 17.49
N LEU A 166 5.01 17.47 17.66
CA LEU A 166 6.27 17.33 16.91
C LEU A 166 7.14 16.14 17.38
N GLN A 167 6.81 15.48 18.49
CA GLN A 167 7.66 14.44 19.11
C GLN A 167 7.08 13.01 19.06
N ALA A 168 5.86 12.83 18.55
CA ALA A 168 5.24 11.50 18.46
C ALA A 168 5.77 10.72 17.25
N THR A 169 6.98 10.18 17.37
CA THR A 169 7.59 9.23 16.42
C THR A 169 6.74 7.97 16.32
N VAL A 170 6.45 7.47 15.12
CA VAL A 170 5.79 6.16 14.96
C VAL A 170 6.76 5.06 15.39
N PRO A 171 6.40 4.21 16.35
CA PRO A 171 7.20 3.03 16.70
C PRO A 171 7.05 1.93 15.63
N ILE A 172 8.10 1.17 15.36
CA ILE A 172 8.07 0.12 14.33
C ILE A 172 7.03 -0.99 14.59
N PRO A 173 6.76 -1.41 15.84
CA PRO A 173 5.65 -2.32 16.13
C PRO A 173 4.29 -1.86 15.57
N GLU A 174 4.01 -0.55 15.54
CA GLU A 174 2.77 -0.01 14.96
C GLU A 174 2.75 -0.15 13.44
N VAL A 175 3.89 0.06 12.78
CA VAL A 175 4.07 -0.19 11.34
C VAL A 175 3.84 -1.66 11.00
N LEU A 176 4.38 -2.57 11.82
CA LEU A 176 4.18 -4.01 11.64
C LEU A 176 2.72 -4.42 11.90
N GLU A 177 2.04 -3.77 12.83
CA GLU A 177 0.63 -4.06 13.10
C GLU A 177 -0.26 -3.60 11.93
N TYR A 178 0.04 -2.44 11.35
CA TYR A 178 -0.60 -1.99 10.12
C TYR A 178 -0.31 -2.92 8.93
N LEU A 179 0.93 -3.39 8.79
CA LEU A 179 1.28 -4.43 7.80
C LEU A 179 0.42 -5.69 8.00
N ARG A 180 0.27 -6.17 9.24
CA ARG A 180 -0.56 -7.32 9.55
C ARG A 180 -2.03 -7.07 9.15
N ALA A 181 -2.57 -5.92 9.56
CA ALA A 181 -3.96 -5.56 9.29
C ALA A 181 -4.24 -5.44 7.79
N ALA A 182 -3.33 -4.87 6.99
CA ALA A 182 -3.49 -4.73 5.55
C ALA A 182 -3.71 -6.07 4.81
N PHE A 183 -3.15 -7.17 5.31
CA PHE A 183 -3.31 -8.50 4.71
C PHE A 183 -4.40 -9.36 5.37
N SER A 184 -4.87 -8.97 6.55
CA SER A 184 -5.78 -9.79 7.36
C SER A 184 -7.16 -9.20 7.59
N ASP A 185 -7.31 -7.88 7.48
CA ASP A 185 -8.55 -7.16 7.74
C ASP A 185 -9.08 -6.51 6.46
N GLU A 186 -10.25 -6.98 6.01
CA GLU A 186 -10.90 -6.49 4.81
C GLU A 186 -11.29 -5.02 4.92
N SER A 187 -11.59 -4.53 6.12
CA SER A 187 -12.01 -3.15 6.34
C SER A 187 -10.88 -2.16 6.01
N VAL A 188 -9.61 -2.55 6.23
CA VAL A 188 -8.45 -1.77 5.84
C VAL A 188 -8.39 -1.63 4.33
N LEU A 189 -8.64 -2.71 3.58
CA LEU A 189 -8.69 -2.70 2.11
C LEU A 189 -9.88 -1.89 1.59
N ASP A 190 -11.03 -1.97 2.28
CA ASP A 190 -12.23 -1.20 1.96
C ASP A 190 -12.02 0.31 2.14
N SER A 191 -11.24 0.74 3.14
CA SER A 191 -10.96 2.16 3.40
C SER A 191 -9.84 2.76 2.54
N LEU A 192 -9.10 1.96 1.76
CA LEU A 192 -7.97 2.46 0.98
C LEU A 192 -8.37 3.49 -0.08
N PRO A 193 -7.81 4.71 -0.07
CA PRO A 193 -7.92 5.63 -1.17
C PRO A 193 -6.94 5.27 -2.30
N LEU A 194 -7.27 5.62 -3.54
CA LEU A 194 -6.45 5.28 -4.72
C LEU A 194 -5.03 5.89 -4.65
N ASN A 195 -4.89 7.10 -4.12
CA ASN A 195 -3.60 7.79 -4.00
C ASN A 195 -2.61 7.14 -3.00
N ALA A 196 -3.10 6.24 -2.14
CA ALA A 196 -2.28 5.46 -1.23
C ALA A 196 -1.91 4.08 -1.81
N ALA A 197 -2.50 3.67 -2.94
CA ALA A 197 -2.23 2.37 -3.53
C ALA A 197 -0.83 2.31 -4.14
N GLY A 198 -0.05 1.29 -3.75
CA GLY A 198 1.19 0.92 -4.46
C GLY A 198 0.92 0.17 -5.76
N ASN A 199 -0.27 -0.41 -5.89
CA ASN A 199 -0.75 -1.10 -7.09
C ASN A 199 -2.21 -0.72 -7.39
N PRO A 200 -2.43 0.28 -8.25
CA PRO A 200 -3.77 0.70 -8.67
C PRO A 200 -4.61 -0.44 -9.27
N GLY A 201 -3.98 -1.37 -10.00
CA GLY A 201 -4.69 -2.51 -10.58
C GLY A 201 -5.24 -3.47 -9.52
N ALA A 202 -4.47 -3.76 -8.48
CA ALA A 202 -4.95 -4.55 -7.34
C ALA A 202 -6.05 -3.82 -6.55
N TRP A 203 -5.95 -2.50 -6.44
CA TRP A 203 -7.00 -1.68 -5.82
C TRP A 203 -8.32 -1.78 -6.59
N HIS A 204 -8.30 -1.62 -7.93
CA HIS A 204 -9.51 -1.75 -8.75
C HIS A 204 -10.09 -3.17 -8.70
N ALA A 205 -9.22 -4.19 -8.79
CA ALA A 205 -9.62 -5.58 -8.65
C ALA A 205 -10.33 -5.84 -7.31
N TRP A 206 -9.79 -5.33 -6.19
CA TRP A 206 -10.43 -5.42 -4.89
C TRP A 206 -11.80 -4.74 -4.86
N LYS A 207 -11.91 -3.50 -5.36
CA LYS A 207 -13.20 -2.78 -5.38
C LYS A 207 -14.27 -3.51 -6.20
N THR A 208 -13.90 -4.08 -7.34
CA THR A 208 -14.80 -4.92 -8.14
C THR A 208 -15.20 -6.19 -7.39
N TYR A 209 -14.24 -6.91 -6.82
CA TYR A 209 -14.49 -8.09 -5.99
C TYR A 209 -15.50 -7.81 -4.86
N ARG A 210 -15.35 -6.69 -4.15
CA ARG A 210 -16.25 -6.28 -3.08
C ARG A 210 -17.66 -5.96 -3.57
N SER A 211 -17.78 -5.29 -4.72
CA SER A 211 -19.08 -4.99 -5.31
C SER A 211 -19.83 -6.25 -5.80
N THR A 212 -19.11 -7.26 -6.30
CA THR A 212 -19.70 -8.52 -6.78
C THR A 212 -20.02 -9.48 -5.63
N SER A 213 -19.15 -9.56 -4.61
CA SER A 213 -19.32 -10.47 -3.46
C SER A 213 -20.35 -9.97 -2.44
N PHE A 214 -20.50 -8.65 -2.33
CA PHE A 214 -21.46 -8.00 -1.45
C PHE A 214 -22.22 -6.93 -2.24
N PRO A 215 -23.08 -7.33 -3.18
CA PRO A 215 -23.93 -6.37 -3.86
C PRO A 215 -24.77 -5.66 -2.79
N PRO A 216 -24.90 -4.33 -2.84
CA PRO A 216 -25.78 -3.63 -1.91
C PRO A 216 -27.15 -4.28 -2.01
N MET A 217 -27.71 -4.70 -0.86
CA MET A 217 -29.09 -5.19 -0.77
C MET A 217 -29.95 -4.14 -1.49
N LYS A 218 -30.41 -4.47 -2.72
CA LYS A 218 -31.45 -3.68 -3.36
C LYS A 218 -32.57 -3.60 -2.33
N ALA A 219 -32.84 -2.38 -1.87
CA ALA A 219 -33.99 -2.10 -1.04
C ALA A 219 -35.19 -2.81 -1.67
N LEU A 220 -35.81 -3.69 -0.89
CA LEU A 220 -37.12 -4.24 -1.19
C LEU A 220 -38.09 -3.05 -1.14
N GLY A 221 -38.22 -2.35 -2.26
CA GLY A 221 -38.99 -1.11 -2.38
C GLY A 221 -39.64 -1.04 -3.73
N ASP A 222 -40.92 -1.41 -3.74
CA ASP A 222 -42.00 -1.03 -4.65
C ASP A 222 -41.64 -0.46 -6.03
N ASP A 223 -41.97 -1.21 -7.09
CA ASP A 223 -42.85 -0.64 -8.11
C ASP A 223 -43.87 -1.68 -8.58
N ARG A 224 -45.05 -1.60 -7.97
CA ARG A 224 -46.28 -2.21 -8.46
C ARG A 224 -46.97 -1.16 -9.34
N SER A 225 -46.46 -0.92 -10.55
CA SER A 225 -47.18 -0.15 -11.56
C SER A 225 -47.91 -1.06 -12.54
N LEU A 226 -49.22 -0.92 -12.53
CA LEU A 226 -50.20 -1.57 -13.39
C LEU A 226 -49.92 -1.21 -14.85
N ARG A 227 -49.72 -2.21 -15.72
CA ARG A 227 -50.11 -2.09 -17.13
C ARG A 227 -50.96 -3.29 -17.56
N THR A 228 -52.21 -2.93 -17.77
CA THR A 228 -53.37 -3.65 -18.29
C THR A 228 -53.03 -4.43 -19.55
N GLY A 229 -53.66 -5.61 -19.68
CA GLY A 229 -53.32 -6.63 -20.64
C GLY A 229 -53.73 -6.36 -22.09
N THR A 230 -53.05 -7.06 -22.98
CA THR A 230 -53.61 -7.51 -24.25
C THR A 230 -53.01 -8.89 -24.53
N MET A 231 -53.84 -9.92 -24.51
CA MET A 231 -53.45 -11.30 -24.81
C MET A 231 -53.69 -11.59 -26.29
N GLN A 232 -52.70 -12.18 -26.97
CA GLN A 232 -52.95 -13.06 -28.11
C GLN A 232 -51.88 -14.18 -28.15
N PRO A 233 -52.23 -15.43 -28.54
CA PRO A 233 -51.50 -16.60 -28.07
C PRO A 233 -50.56 -17.26 -29.10
N SER A 234 -49.55 -17.93 -28.52
CA SER A 234 -48.87 -19.17 -28.95
C SER A 234 -48.23 -19.27 -30.34
N SER A 235 -46.90 -19.35 -30.33
CA SER A 235 -46.16 -20.33 -31.13
C SER A 235 -45.10 -21.01 -30.25
N ARG A 236 -45.19 -22.34 -30.14
CA ARG A 236 -44.14 -23.22 -29.60
C ARG A 236 -42.93 -23.12 -30.52
N SER A 237 -41.76 -22.77 -29.99
CA SER A 237 -40.49 -23.16 -30.61
C SER A 237 -39.45 -23.45 -29.53
N SER A 238 -39.12 -24.74 -29.45
CA SER A 238 -37.76 -25.27 -29.48
C SER A 238 -36.68 -24.58 -28.63
N ARG A 239 -36.12 -25.35 -27.69
CA ARG A 239 -34.78 -25.16 -27.15
C ARG A 239 -33.80 -24.87 -28.30
N GLN A 240 -33.24 -23.68 -28.34
CA GLN A 240 -32.08 -23.38 -29.16
C GLN A 240 -31.11 -22.55 -28.31
N SER A 241 -29.99 -23.18 -28.01
CA SER A 241 -28.75 -22.59 -27.54
C SER A 241 -28.31 -21.48 -28.50
N GLU A 242 -28.34 -20.24 -28.04
CA GLU A 242 -27.70 -19.10 -28.70
C GLU A 242 -26.19 -19.14 -28.41
N PRO A 243 -25.33 -19.29 -29.44
CA PRO A 243 -23.90 -19.10 -29.32
C PRO A 243 -23.56 -17.63 -29.63
N GLY A 244 -22.74 -17.03 -28.78
CA GLY A 244 -22.11 -15.74 -29.09
C GLY A 244 -22.77 -14.55 -28.42
N SER A 245 -22.54 -14.40 -27.12
CA SER A 245 -22.51 -13.06 -26.53
C SER A 245 -21.34 -12.31 -27.15
N GLU A 246 -21.64 -11.51 -28.17
CA GLU A 246 -20.71 -10.61 -28.85
C GLU A 246 -19.89 -9.85 -27.80
N ALA A 247 -18.56 -10.00 -27.90
CA ALA A 247 -17.64 -9.17 -27.17
C ALA A 247 -17.86 -7.72 -27.60
N ARG A 248 -18.66 -6.98 -26.83
CA ARG A 248 -18.79 -5.52 -26.93
C ARG A 248 -17.38 -4.96 -27.02
N VAL A 249 -17.02 -4.39 -28.17
CA VAL A 249 -15.73 -3.71 -28.37
C VAL A 249 -15.64 -2.64 -27.28
N ARG A 250 -14.85 -2.93 -26.25
CA ARG A 250 -14.79 -2.13 -25.03
C ARG A 250 -14.12 -0.80 -25.36
N ARG A 251 -14.63 0.29 -24.77
CA ARG A 251 -13.99 1.60 -24.91
C ARG A 251 -12.57 1.51 -24.32
N PRO A 252 -11.58 2.19 -24.90
CA PRO A 252 -10.26 2.33 -24.27
C PRO A 252 -10.44 2.85 -22.84
N GLY A 253 -10.22 2.01 -21.83
CA GLY A 253 -10.38 2.36 -20.40
C GLY A 253 -11.22 1.40 -19.55
N GLU A 254 -12.10 0.58 -20.14
CA GLU A 254 -12.89 -0.40 -19.37
C GLU A 254 -12.15 -1.75 -19.27
N TRP A 255 -11.20 -1.85 -18.34
CA TRP A 255 -10.59 -3.14 -17.98
C TRP A 255 -11.59 -3.99 -17.19
N ASN A 256 -11.72 -5.28 -17.54
CA ASN A 256 -12.56 -6.19 -16.77
C ASN A 256 -11.79 -6.70 -15.54
N TRP A 257 -12.13 -6.14 -14.38
CA TRP A 257 -11.55 -6.52 -13.09
C TRP A 257 -12.25 -7.71 -12.42
N ASP A 258 -13.34 -8.22 -13.00
CA ASP A 258 -14.13 -9.32 -12.45
C ASP A 258 -13.28 -10.61 -12.32
N GLY A 259 -13.28 -11.20 -11.12
CA GLY A 259 -12.47 -12.37 -10.76
C GLY A 259 -10.94 -12.17 -10.75
N VAL A 260 -10.44 -10.98 -11.11
CA VAL A 260 -8.99 -10.71 -11.20
C VAL A 260 -8.34 -10.74 -9.82
N TRP A 261 -9.01 -10.22 -8.80
CA TRP A 261 -8.47 -10.21 -7.44
C TRP A 261 -8.26 -11.65 -6.95
N GLU A 262 -9.30 -12.47 -7.04
CA GLU A 262 -9.31 -13.85 -6.52
C GLU A 262 -8.23 -14.67 -7.19
N GLU A 263 -8.18 -14.63 -8.53
CA GLU A 263 -7.24 -15.43 -9.30
C GLU A 263 -5.78 -15.02 -9.00
N ARG A 264 -5.51 -13.72 -8.95
CA ARG A 264 -4.16 -13.20 -8.72
C ARG A 264 -3.69 -13.42 -7.28
N VAL A 265 -4.57 -13.24 -6.30
CA VAL A 265 -4.26 -13.49 -4.89
C VAL A 265 -4.08 -14.99 -4.65
N ARG A 266 -4.98 -15.84 -5.16
CA ARG A 266 -4.84 -17.31 -5.10
C ARG A 266 -3.51 -17.77 -5.68
N LYS A 267 -3.14 -17.26 -6.86
CA LYS A 267 -1.84 -17.59 -7.49
C LYS A 267 -0.66 -17.10 -6.66
N GLY A 268 -0.71 -15.88 -6.11
CA GLY A 268 0.33 -15.33 -5.24
C GLY A 268 0.51 -16.15 -3.96
N ILE A 269 -0.59 -16.52 -3.30
CA ILE A 269 -0.57 -17.41 -2.13
C ILE A 269 0.08 -18.74 -2.50
N GLN A 270 -0.36 -19.39 -3.57
CA GLN A 270 0.19 -20.68 -4.00
C GLN A 270 1.70 -20.58 -4.27
N SER A 271 2.14 -19.52 -4.94
CA SER A 271 3.57 -19.28 -5.22
C SER A 271 4.38 -19.07 -3.93
N SER A 272 3.81 -18.35 -2.95
CA SER A 272 4.47 -18.10 -1.67
C SER A 272 4.68 -19.39 -0.85
N LEU A 273 3.76 -20.34 -0.99
CA LEU A 273 3.80 -21.64 -0.32
C LEU A 273 4.75 -22.64 -1.00
N SER A 274 5.18 -22.39 -2.23
CA SER A 274 6.07 -23.26 -2.99
C SER A 274 7.44 -22.64 -3.25
N ASP A 275 7.78 -21.52 -2.59
CA ASP A 275 9.05 -20.82 -2.80
C ASP A 275 10.24 -21.77 -2.55
N PRO A 276 11.05 -22.13 -3.56
CA PRO A 276 12.15 -23.06 -3.42
C PRO A 276 13.20 -22.62 -2.38
N VAL A 277 13.31 -21.32 -2.12
CA VAL A 277 14.19 -20.76 -1.09
C VAL A 277 13.71 -21.16 0.32
N LEU A 278 12.39 -21.34 0.50
CA LEU A 278 11.82 -21.81 1.76
C LEU A 278 12.02 -23.32 1.97
N TYR A 279 12.02 -24.11 0.88
CA TYR A 279 12.09 -25.58 0.96
C TYR A 279 13.48 -26.17 0.72
N GLY A 280 14.51 -25.34 0.56
CA GLY A 280 15.89 -25.80 0.42
C GLY A 280 16.01 -26.86 -0.67
N HIS A 281 16.02 -26.44 -1.94
CA HIS A 281 16.52 -27.33 -2.97
C HIS A 281 17.96 -27.71 -2.60
N THR A 282 18.19 -28.98 -2.27
CA THR A 282 19.48 -29.56 -1.94
C THR A 282 20.34 -29.57 -3.20
N GLY A 283 20.90 -28.42 -3.53
CA GLY A 283 21.75 -28.20 -4.69
C GLY A 283 22.83 -27.21 -4.32
N VAL A 284 23.79 -27.69 -3.53
CA VAL A 284 25.07 -27.04 -3.19
C VAL A 284 24.97 -25.90 -2.16
N GLY A 285 25.20 -26.29 -0.91
CA GLY A 285 25.93 -25.52 0.12
C GLY A 285 25.41 -24.14 0.49
N ASP A 286 24.45 -24.07 1.41
CA ASP A 286 24.52 -23.07 2.48
C ASP A 286 23.63 -23.47 3.67
N ASP A 287 24.14 -23.22 4.87
CA ASP A 287 23.62 -23.68 6.16
C ASP A 287 22.26 -23.05 6.51
N ILE A 288 21.18 -23.81 6.28
CA ILE A 288 19.85 -23.45 6.81
C ILE A 288 19.81 -23.88 8.28
N VAL A 289 19.95 -22.93 9.19
CA VAL A 289 19.76 -23.13 10.64
C VAL A 289 18.32 -23.64 10.86
N SER A 290 18.21 -24.93 11.14
CA SER A 290 16.97 -25.57 11.56
C SER A 290 16.58 -25.03 12.93
N LEU A 291 15.54 -24.20 13.00
CA LEU A 291 14.90 -23.80 14.26
C LEU A 291 14.23 -25.04 14.87
N ARG A 292 15.03 -25.81 15.61
CA ARG A 292 14.52 -26.84 16.51
C ARG A 292 13.65 -26.17 17.57
N ARG A 293 12.36 -26.48 17.46
CA ARG A 293 11.31 -26.41 18.48
C ARG A 293 11.90 -26.52 19.89
N LEU A 294 11.78 -25.45 20.67
CA LEU A 294 11.84 -25.52 22.12
C LEU A 294 10.41 -25.38 22.64
N ILE A 295 10.00 -26.46 23.29
CA ILE A 295 8.80 -26.72 24.11
C ILE A 295 7.50 -26.94 23.32
#